data_AF-A0A856M7B6-F1
#
_entry.id   AF-A0A856M7B6-F1
#
_cell.length_a   1.000
_cell.length_b   1.000
_cell.length_c   1.000
_cell.angle_alpha   90.00
_cell.angle_beta   90.00
_cell.angle_gamma   90.00
#
_symmetry.space_group_name_H-M   'P 1'
#
loop_
_entity.id
_entity.type
_entity.pdbx_description
1 polymer ?
#
loop_
_entity_poly.entity_id
_entity_poly.type
_entity_poly.pdbx_seq_one_letter_code
_entity_poly.pdbx_strand_id
1 'polypeptide(L)'
;MALPTQELQPQKQYEGRIQETPPPGTQNDPLIAKGLQKGQYLGIFAFVIALIAVIGYFSRRVEYAILFAVTLSVILIVFFLTL
;
A
#
# COMPACT_ATOMS: atom_id res chain seq x y z
N MET A 1 20.19 2.06 -72.51
CA MET A 1 20.73 1.12 -71.50
C MET A 1 21.83 1.86 -70.77
N ALA A 2 21.50 2.42 -69.61
CA ALA A 2 22.38 3.24 -68.78
C ALA A 2 22.01 2.97 -67.32
N LEU A 3 23.01 2.72 -66.49
CA LEU A 3 22.85 2.53 -65.05
C LEU A 3 22.58 3.89 -64.40
N PRO A 4 21.46 4.09 -63.66
CA PRO A 4 21.34 5.23 -62.78
C PRO A 4 21.78 4.84 -61.37
N THR A 5 22.84 5.51 -60.93
CA THR A 5 23.33 5.67 -59.57
C THR A 5 22.18 5.78 -58.57
N GLN A 6 22.17 4.89 -57.57
CA GLN A 6 21.29 4.99 -56.41
C GLN A 6 21.88 6.03 -55.46
N GLU A 7 21.74 7.31 -55.83
CA GLU A 7 21.95 8.43 -54.92
C GLU A 7 20.81 8.40 -53.88
N LEU A 8 21.18 8.20 -52.62
CA LEU A 8 20.34 8.36 -51.44
C LEU A 8 19.71 9.76 -51.42
N GLN A 9 18.51 9.86 -51.98
CA GLN A 9 17.61 11.00 -51.85
C GLN A 9 17.04 11.06 -50.42
N PRO A 10 16.69 12.28 -49.96
CA PRO A 10 17.28 12.92 -48.80
C PRO A 10 16.64 12.47 -47.49
N GLN A 11 17.43 12.52 -46.40
CA GLN A 11 16.88 12.60 -45.06
C GLN A 11 15.80 13.69 -45.03
N LYS A 12 14.52 13.28 -44.98
CA LYS A 12 13.53 14.10 -44.30
C LYS A 12 14.00 14.17 -42.86
N GLN A 13 14.55 15.32 -42.53
CA GLN A 13 14.93 15.75 -41.21
C GLN A 13 13.64 15.87 -40.40
N TYR A 14 13.11 14.73 -39.95
CA TYR A 14 12.25 14.71 -38.77
C TYR A 14 13.20 15.09 -37.65
N GLU A 15 13.03 16.30 -37.11
CA GLU A 15 13.76 16.77 -35.94
C GLU A 15 13.47 15.83 -34.76
N GLY A 16 14.20 14.73 -34.71
CA GLY A 16 14.29 13.83 -33.59
C GLY A 16 15.12 14.49 -32.50
N ARG A 17 14.57 15.52 -31.85
CA ARG A 17 14.97 15.85 -30.48
C ARG A 17 14.03 15.08 -29.57
N ILE A 18 14.41 13.85 -29.24
CA ILE A 18 13.84 13.14 -28.09
C ILE A 18 14.15 14.03 -26.88
N GLN A 19 13.17 14.83 -26.44
CA GLN A 19 13.23 15.49 -25.15
C GLN A 19 12.70 14.50 -24.11
N GLU A 20 13.60 13.69 -23.56
CA GLU A 20 13.30 12.92 -22.36
C GLU A 20 13.22 13.91 -21.19
N THR A 21 12.07 13.94 -20.54
CA THR A 21 11.60 14.84 -19.47
C THR A 21 10.98 16.19 -19.92
N PRO A 22 9.65 16.38 -19.70
CA PRO A 22 9.03 17.69 -19.85
C PRO A 22 9.59 18.70 -18.82
N PRO A 23 9.57 20.02 -19.14
CA PRO A 23 10.11 21.06 -18.27
C PRO A 23 9.53 21.01 -16.84
N PRO A 24 10.32 21.34 -15.80
CA PRO A 24 9.86 21.39 -14.42
C PRO A 24 8.89 22.56 -14.26
N GLY A 25 7.61 22.34 -14.54
CA GLY A 25 6.59 23.39 -14.45
C GLY A 25 5.23 23.05 -15.08
N THR A 26 5.15 22.09 -16.02
CA THR A 26 3.90 21.80 -16.74
C THR A 26 3.41 20.36 -16.51
N GLN A 27 3.64 19.82 -15.31
CA GLN A 27 3.21 18.46 -14.95
C GLN A 27 1.83 18.50 -14.27
N ASN A 28 0.84 19.07 -14.93
CA ASN A 28 -0.57 18.86 -14.55
C ASN A 28 -1.05 17.61 -15.25
N ASP A 29 -0.46 16.46 -14.90
CA ASP A 29 -0.89 15.17 -15.41
C ASP A 29 -2.16 14.75 -14.65
N PRO A 30 -3.35 14.78 -15.29
CA PRO A 30 -4.61 14.44 -14.64
C PRO A 30 -4.70 12.94 -14.30
N LEU A 31 -3.81 12.10 -14.83
CA LEU A 31 -3.73 10.67 -14.51
C LEU A 31 -2.97 10.40 -13.22
N ILE A 32 -2.17 11.36 -12.73
CA ILE A 32 -1.58 11.30 -11.39
C ILE A 32 -2.60 11.92 -10.44
N ALA A 33 -3.34 11.08 -9.72
CA ALA A 33 -4.28 11.50 -8.68
C ALA A 33 -3.52 12.16 -7.51
N LYS A 34 -3.09 13.42 -7.69
CA LYS A 34 -2.33 14.22 -6.71
C LYS A 34 -3.07 14.41 -5.38
N GLY A 35 -4.40 14.23 -5.36
CA GLY A 35 -5.23 14.23 -4.15
C GLY A 35 -5.33 12.88 -3.44
N LEU A 36 -5.06 11.77 -4.13
CA LEU A 36 -5.23 10.42 -3.59
C LEU A 36 -4.07 10.03 -2.67
N GLN A 37 -2.85 10.53 -2.89
CA GLN A 37 -1.71 10.29 -2.01
C GLN A 37 -1.95 10.75 -0.56
N LYS A 38 -2.55 11.93 -0.35
CA LYS A 38 -2.83 12.46 0.98
C LYS A 38 -3.89 11.62 1.71
N GLY A 39 -4.95 11.23 0.98
CA GLY A 39 -6.00 10.36 1.51
C GLY A 39 -5.49 8.95 1.81
N GLN A 40 -4.60 8.41 0.97
CA GLN A 40 -4.02 7.08 1.14
C GLN A 40 -3.04 7.03 2.32
N TYR A 41 -2.23 8.08 2.51
CA TYR A 41 -1.37 8.19 3.69
C TYR A 41 -2.19 8.26 4.99
N LEU A 42 -3.25 9.08 5.01
CA LEU A 42 -4.15 9.17 6.15
C LEU A 42 -4.91 7.86 6.40
N GLY A 43 -5.29 7.15 5.34
CA GLY A 43 -5.94 5.85 5.40
C GLY A 43 -5.04 4.77 5.99
N ILE A 44 -3.77 4.69 5.55
CA ILE A 44 -2.79 3.76 6.12
C ILE A 44 -2.55 4.07 7.59
N PHE A 45 -2.40 5.36 7.95
CA PHE A 45 -2.22 5.79 9.33
C PHE A 45 -3.41 5.37 10.22
N ALA A 46 -4.64 5.65 9.79
CA ALA A 46 -5.84 5.23 10.50
C ALA A 46 -5.97 3.70 10.60
N PHE A 47 -5.60 2.97 9.54
CA PHE A 47 -5.64 1.51 9.52
C PHE A 47 -4.69 0.89 10.55
N VAL A 48 -3.47 1.40 10.68
CA VAL A 48 -2.51 0.93 11.70
C VAL A 48 -3.03 1.17 13.11
N ILE A 49 -3.61 2.34 13.38
CA ILE A 49 -4.22 2.64 14.69
C ILE A 49 -5.38 1.68 14.97
N ALA A 50 -6.25 1.44 13.99
CA ALA A 50 -7.35 0.50 14.11
C ALA A 50 -6.86 -0.92 14.40
N LEU A 51 -5.77 -1.35 13.74
CA LEU A 51 -5.17 -2.67 13.98
C LEU A 51 -4.65 -2.80 15.43
N ILE A 52 -3.92 -1.80 15.91
CA ILE A 52 -3.41 -1.76 17.29
C ILE A 52 -4.58 -1.75 18.29
N ALA A 53 -5.63 -0.98 18.01
CA ALA A 53 -6.81 -0.93 18.86
C ALA A 53 -7.54 -2.28 18.90
N VAL A 54 -7.70 -2.97 17.76
CA VAL A 54 -8.33 -4.30 17.69
C VAL A 54 -7.49 -5.34 18.40
N ILE A 55 -6.17 -5.37 18.16
CA ILE A 55 -5.25 -6.29 18.84
C ILE A 55 -5.21 -6.01 20.33
N GLY A 56 -5.17 -4.74 20.76
CA GLY A 56 -5.19 -4.36 22.17
C GLY A 56 -6.53 -4.69 22.83
N TYR A 57 -7.64 -4.50 22.13
CA TYR A 57 -8.97 -4.86 22.59
C TYR A 57 -9.13 -6.38 22.73
N PHE A 58 -8.64 -7.14 21.74
CA PHE A 58 -8.59 -8.59 21.82
C PHE A 58 -7.62 -9.05 22.92
N SER A 59 -6.46 -8.42 23.06
CA SER A 59 -5.50 -8.74 24.12
C SER A 59 -6.12 -8.54 25.51
N ARG A 60 -6.86 -7.44 25.72
CA ARG A 60 -7.62 -7.21 26.95
C ARG A 60 -8.70 -8.27 27.17
N ARG A 61 -9.42 -8.65 26.11
CA ARG A 61 -10.41 -9.76 26.16
C ARG A 61 -9.77 -11.13 26.40
N VAL A 62 -8.58 -11.37 25.86
CA VAL A 62 -7.81 -12.61 26.00
C VAL A 62 -7.21 -12.70 27.40
N GLU A 63 -6.70 -11.61 27.96
CA GLU A 63 -6.23 -11.53 29.34
C GLU A 63 -7.36 -11.87 30.32
N TYR A 64 -8.55 -11.27 30.14
CA TYR A 64 -9.72 -11.64 30.93
C TYR A 64 -10.20 -13.08 30.66
N ALA A 65 -10.12 -13.58 29.42
CA ALA A 65 -10.50 -14.96 29.11
C ALA A 65 -9.56 -15.99 29.75
N ILE A 66 -8.26 -15.71 29.77
CA ILE A 66 -7.25 -16.56 30.43
C ILE A 66 -7.43 -16.51 31.95
N LEU A 67 -7.55 -15.32 32.54
CA LEU A 67 -7.83 -15.17 33.97
C LEU A 67 -9.12 -15.89 34.38
N PHE A 68 -10.18 -15.75 33.58
CA PHE A 68 -11.44 -16.44 33.80
C PHE A 68 -11.30 -17.95 33.70
N ALA A 69 -10.64 -18.47 32.66
CA ALA A 69 -10.43 -19.91 32.48
C ALA A 69 -9.60 -20.53 33.62
N VAL A 70 -8.53 -19.86 34.04
CA VAL A 70 -7.69 -20.30 35.18
C VAL A 70 -8.51 -20.30 36.46
N THR A 71 -9.22 -19.21 36.74
CA THR A 71 -10.07 -19.10 37.94
C THR A 71 -11.14 -20.19 37.98
N LEU A 72 -11.84 -20.40 36.85
CA LEU A 72 -12.86 -21.43 36.72
C LEU A 72 -12.29 -22.85 36.86
N SER A 73 -11.10 -23.10 36.31
CA SER A 73 -10.39 -24.37 36.45
C SER A 73 -10.08 -24.67 37.92
N VAL A 74 -9.54 -23.70 38.67
CA VAL A 74 -9.25 -23.87 40.11
C VAL A 74 -10.53 -24.17 40.88
N ILE A 75 -11.61 -23.41 40.63
CA ILE A 75 -12.92 -23.62 41.27
C ILE A 75 -13.42 -25.05 41.01
N LEU A 76 -13.38 -25.51 39.75
CA LEU A 76 -13.81 -26.86 39.37
C LEU A 76 -12.96 -27.94 40.04
N ILE A 77 -11.64 -27.78 40.08
CA ILE A 77 -10.73 -28.73 40.74
C ILE A 77 -11.09 -28.84 42.21
N VAL A 78 -11.22 -27.71 42.92
CA VAL A 78 -11.60 -27.71 44.34
C VAL A 78 -12.98 -28.36 44.51
N PHE A 79 -13.95 -28.04 43.67
CA PHE A 79 -15.28 -28.63 43.70
C PHE A 79 -15.23 -30.15 43.59
N PHE A 80 -14.53 -30.70 42.59
CA PHE A 80 -14.39 -32.16 42.43
C PHE A 80 -13.56 -32.84 43.52
N LEU A 81 -12.65 -32.12 44.18
CA LEU A 81 -11.88 -32.68 45.30
C LEU A 81 -12.63 -32.66 46.63
N THR A 82 -13.60 -31.75 46.78
CA THR A 82 -14.25 -31.48 48.07
C THR A 82 -15.71 -31.95 48.15
N LEU A 83 -16.36 -32.15 47.00
CA LEU A 83 -17.74 -32.63 46.88
C LEU A 83 -17.77 -34.02 46.25
#